data_AF-A0A813DBM3-F1
#
_entry.id   AF-A0A813DBM3-F1
#
_cell.length_a   1.000
_cell.length_b   1.000
_cell.length_c   1.000
_cell.angle_alpha   90.00
_cell.angle_beta   90.00
_cell.angle_gamma   90.00
#
_symmetry.space_group_name_H-M   'P 1'
#
loop_
_entity.id
_entity.type
_entity.pdbx_description
1 polymer ?
#
loop_
_entity_poly.entity_id
_entity_poly.type
_entity_poly.pdbx_seq_one_letter_code
_entity_poly.pdbx_strand_id
1 'polypeptide(L)'
;MLGRTLAGVSTTCGALHEMVCVVDRMLLVVAVVVSGGGGVVVVVVIVVVVVIVVLVVVVVIVVVVVIVVVVPPRSAVVDMLADRVGHGYSAAGNSSVLALLRERRVHVEAAPCSAQNKGLLWAVGEYKAWNLSFGLNTDDPSSAF
;
A
#
# COMPACT_ATOMS: atom_id res chain seq x y z
N MET A 1 -32.56 1.42 -10.74
CA MET A 1 -31.35 2.18 -11.11
C MET A 1 -30.21 1.18 -11.18
N LEU A 2 -29.65 0.99 -12.37
CA LEU A 2 -28.80 -0.14 -12.73
C LEU A 2 -27.44 -0.12 -12.02
N GLY A 3 -27.12 -1.23 -11.36
CA GLY A 3 -25.79 -1.51 -10.83
C GLY A 3 -24.78 -1.63 -11.97
N ARG A 4 -23.68 -0.88 -11.85
CA ARG A 4 -22.47 -1.07 -12.64
C ARG A 4 -21.42 -1.70 -11.73
N THR A 5 -21.33 -3.02 -11.80
CA THR A 5 -20.19 -3.79 -11.30
C THR A 5 -19.06 -3.60 -12.30
N LEU A 6 -18.10 -2.71 -11.99
CA LEU A 6 -16.89 -2.57 -12.79
C LEU A 6 -15.85 -3.56 -12.26
N ALA A 7 -15.72 -4.67 -12.99
CA ALA A 7 -14.52 -5.49 -13.01
C ALA A 7 -13.38 -4.66 -13.62
N GLY A 8 -12.22 -4.68 -12.96
CA GLY A 8 -11.05 -3.88 -13.28
C GLY A 8 -10.61 -3.20 -12.00
N VAL A 9 -9.54 -3.64 -11.33
CA VAL A 9 -8.17 -3.49 -11.82
C VAL A 9 -7.34 -4.70 -11.39
N SER A 10 -7.07 -5.59 -12.34
CA SER A 10 -6.05 -6.64 -12.25
C SER A 10 -4.82 -6.15 -13.02
N THR A 11 -4.02 -5.28 -12.42
CA THR A 11 -2.73 -4.84 -13.01
C THR A 11 -1.56 -4.88 -12.03
N THR A 12 -1.79 -5.08 -10.74
CA THR A 12 -0.69 -5.19 -9.75
C THR A 12 0.00 -6.55 -9.75
N CYS A 13 -0.64 -7.61 -10.28
CA CYS A 13 -0.05 -8.94 -10.34
C CYS A 13 1.08 -9.04 -11.38
N GLY A 14 1.01 -8.27 -12.48
CA GLY A 14 2.04 -8.28 -13.52
C GLY A 14 3.36 -7.63 -13.09
N ALA A 15 3.30 -6.50 -12.38
CA ALA A 15 4.49 -5.77 -11.95
C ALA A 15 5.29 -6.51 -10.86
N LEU A 16 4.62 -7.25 -9.98
CA LEU A 16 5.27 -8.08 -8.97
C LEU A 16 5.98 -9.29 -9.59
N HIS A 17 5.41 -9.90 -10.64
CA HIS A 17 6.00 -11.06 -11.31
C HIS A 17 7.27 -10.68 -12.11
N GLU A 18 7.29 -9.52 -12.77
CA GLU A 18 8.49 -9.04 -13.46
C GLU A 18 9.63 -8.66 -12.50
N MET A 19 9.34 -8.06 -11.35
CA MET A 19 10.36 -7.70 -10.36
C MET A 19 11.01 -8.92 -9.71
N VAL A 20 10.24 -9.97 -9.40
CA VAL A 20 10.79 -11.22 -8.85
C VAL A 20 11.73 -11.90 -9.85
N CYS A 21 11.42 -11.88 -11.14
CA CYS A 21 12.31 -12.40 -12.19
C CYS A 21 13.63 -11.63 -12.33
N VAL A 22 13.66 -10.32 -12.03
CA VAL A 22 14.90 -9.53 -12.06
C VAL A 22 15.81 -9.90 -10.89
N VAL A 23 15.25 -10.08 -9.69
CA VAL A 23 16.01 -10.48 -8.49
C VAL A 23 16.63 -11.88 -8.67
N ASP A 24 15.87 -12.82 -9.23
CA ASP A 24 16.32 -14.21 -9.44
C ASP A 24 17.46 -14.29 -10.48
N ARG A 25 17.37 -13.50 -11.57
CA ARG A 25 18.43 -13.39 -12.57
C ARG A 25 19.67 -12.66 -12.06
N MET A 26 19.54 -11.70 -11.14
CA MET A 26 20.68 -11.01 -10.52
C MET A 26 21.45 -11.91 -9.55
N LEU A 27 20.75 -12.77 -8.79
CA LEU A 27 21.40 -13.72 -7.88
C LEU A 27 22.27 -14.74 -8.62
N LEU A 28 21.84 -15.19 -9.81
CA LEU A 28 22.56 -16.17 -10.62
C LEU A 28 23.93 -15.67 -11.12
N VAL A 29 24.08 -14.37 -11.34
CA VAL A 29 25.33 -13.79 -11.87
C VAL A 29 26.46 -13.77 -10.81
N VAL A 30 26.11 -13.74 -9.53
CA VAL A 30 27.10 -13.69 -8.43
C VAL A 30 27.85 -15.01 -8.27
N ALA A 31 27.28 -16.13 -8.68
CA ALA A 31 27.88 -17.46 -8.50
C ALA A 31 29.00 -17.81 -9.51
N VAL A 32 29.17 -17.05 -10.61
CA VAL A 32 30.06 -17.47 -11.72
C VAL A 32 31.49 -16.92 -11.60
N VAL A 33 31.76 -15.96 -10.70
CA VAL A 33 33.08 -15.29 -10.61
C VAL A 33 33.93 -15.84 -9.46
N VAL A 34 34.23 -17.15 -9.46
CA VAL A 34 35.24 -17.72 -8.55
C VAL A 34 36.09 -18.75 -9.28
N SER A 35 37.03 -18.30 -10.12
CA SER A 35 38.19 -19.13 -10.49
C SER A 35 39.34 -18.26 -10.99
N GLY A 36 40.24 -17.86 -10.09
CA GLY A 36 41.50 -17.19 -10.46
C GLY A 36 42.09 -16.27 -9.38
N GLY A 37 42.99 -16.80 -8.54
CA GLY A 37 44.21 -16.15 -8.02
C GLY A 37 44.18 -14.79 -7.29
N GLY A 38 43.03 -14.16 -7.04
CA GLY A 38 42.93 -12.81 -6.46
C GLY A 38 41.91 -12.70 -5.33
N GLY A 39 42.03 -13.58 -4.32
CA GLY A 39 41.00 -13.79 -3.29
C GLY A 39 40.46 -12.52 -2.61
N VAL A 40 41.31 -11.51 -2.38
CA VAL A 40 40.87 -10.24 -1.77
C VAL A 40 39.96 -9.43 -2.71
N VAL A 41 40.30 -9.35 -4.00
CA VAL A 41 39.51 -8.59 -4.98
C VAL A 41 38.15 -9.26 -5.19
N VAL A 42 38.13 -10.60 -5.26
CA VAL A 42 36.89 -11.38 -5.39
C VAL A 42 35.97 -11.16 -4.18
N VAL A 43 36.51 -11.21 -2.97
CA VAL A 43 35.73 -10.96 -1.75
C VAL A 43 35.17 -9.53 -1.73
N VAL A 44 35.98 -8.52 -2.08
CA VAL A 44 35.51 -7.12 -2.14
C VAL A 44 34.38 -6.96 -3.16
N VAL A 45 34.52 -7.54 -4.36
CA VAL A 45 33.47 -7.47 -5.40
C VAL A 45 32.18 -8.14 -4.93
N ILE A 46 32.27 -9.33 -4.32
CA ILE A 46 31.08 -10.04 -3.80
C ILE A 46 30.39 -9.19 -2.73
N VAL A 47 31.13 -8.63 -1.79
CA VAL A 47 30.56 -7.78 -0.73
C VAL A 47 29.87 -6.56 -1.33
N VAL A 48 30.49 -5.88 -2.28
CA VAL A 48 29.89 -4.71 -2.95
C VAL A 48 28.60 -5.09 -3.66
N VAL A 49 28.59 -6.20 -4.41
CA VAL A 49 27.39 -6.66 -5.13
C VAL A 49 26.27 -7.00 -4.15
N VAL A 50 26.58 -7.74 -3.08
CA VAL A 50 25.58 -8.08 -2.04
C VAL A 50 25.00 -6.83 -1.40
N VAL A 51 25.83 -5.84 -1.06
CA VAL A 51 25.35 -4.56 -0.49
C VAL A 51 24.43 -3.83 -1.47
N ILE A 52 24.79 -3.76 -2.75
CA ILE A 52 23.95 -3.12 -3.77
C ILE A 52 22.61 -3.85 -3.90
N VAL A 53 22.61 -5.19 -3.96
CA VAL A 53 21.39 -5.99 -4.07
C VAL A 53 20.49 -5.77 -2.86
N VAL A 54 21.03 -5.82 -1.64
CA VAL A 54 20.26 -5.57 -0.41
C VAL A 54 19.67 -4.16 -0.43
N LEU A 55 20.45 -3.14 -0.83
CA LEU A 55 19.98 -1.77 -0.90
C LEU A 55 18.84 -1.60 -1.92
N VAL A 56 18.95 -2.22 -3.09
CA VAL A 56 17.89 -2.21 -4.11
C VAL A 56 16.62 -2.88 -3.57
N VAL A 57 16.74 -4.04 -2.93
CA VAL A 57 15.60 -4.75 -2.33
C VAL A 57 14.92 -3.88 -1.27
N VAL A 58 15.68 -3.23 -0.39
CA VAL A 58 15.12 -2.32 0.63
C VAL A 58 14.37 -1.16 -0.02
N VAL A 59 14.94 -0.52 -1.05
CA VAL A 59 14.27 0.58 -1.77
C VAL A 59 12.96 0.10 -2.40
N VAL A 60 12.96 -1.07 -3.06
CA VAL A 60 11.75 -1.65 -3.66
C VAL A 60 10.67 -1.89 -2.60
N ILE A 61 11.03 -2.49 -1.47
CA ILE A 61 10.08 -2.72 -0.36
C ILE A 61 9.48 -1.40 0.12
N VAL A 62 10.31 -0.38 0.34
CA VAL A 62 9.84 0.94 0.78
C VAL A 62 8.88 1.53 -0.25
N VAL A 63 9.21 1.47 -1.54
CA VAL A 63 8.34 1.98 -2.62
C VAL A 63 7.00 1.24 -2.63
N VAL A 64 7.00 -0.09 -2.54
CA VAL A 64 5.77 -0.91 -2.51
C VAL A 64 4.90 -0.54 -1.30
N VAL A 65 5.50 -0.42 -0.11
CA VAL A 65 4.79 -0.04 1.12
C VAL A 65 4.16 1.35 0.96
N VAL A 66 4.91 2.33 0.42
CA VAL A 66 4.39 3.69 0.19
C VAL A 66 3.21 3.67 -0.78
N ILE A 67 3.30 2.91 -1.88
CA ILE A 67 2.21 2.80 -2.85
C ILE A 67 0.97 2.19 -2.19
N VAL A 68 1.12 1.05 -1.51
CA VAL A 68 -0.04 0.33 -0.93
C VAL A 68 -0.71 1.12 0.19
N VAL A 69 0.06 1.84 1.00
CA VAL A 69 -0.49 2.53 2.19
C VAL A 69 -1.02 3.93 1.86
N VAL A 70 -0.37 4.68 0.96
CA VAL A 70 -0.67 6.11 0.73
C VAL A 70 -1.63 6.34 -0.44
N VAL A 71 -1.57 5.51 -1.48
CA VAL A 71 -2.33 5.70 -2.73
C VAL A 71 -3.84 5.44 -2.63
N PRO A 72 -4.36 4.45 -1.86
CA PRO A 72 -5.77 4.08 -1.97
C PRO A 72 -6.77 5.21 -1.64
N PRO A 73 -6.64 5.95 -0.52
CA PRO A 73 -7.64 6.96 -0.18
C PRO A 73 -7.51 8.23 -1.03
N ARG A 74 -6.31 8.58 -1.50
CA ARG A 74 -6.10 9.76 -2.35
C ARG A 74 -6.60 9.53 -3.77
N SER A 75 -6.33 8.35 -4.35
CA SER A 75 -6.75 8.02 -5.72
C SER A 75 -8.25 7.85 -5.84
N ALA A 76 -8.90 7.28 -4.81
CA ALA A 76 -10.36 7.18 -4.77
C ALA A 76 -11.04 8.56 -4.86
N VAL A 77 -10.46 9.57 -4.19
CA VAL A 77 -11.02 10.93 -4.13
C VAL A 77 -10.65 11.76 -5.36
N VAL A 78 -9.40 11.69 -5.82
CA VAL A 78 -8.90 12.54 -6.92
C VAL A 78 -9.23 11.94 -8.29
N ASP A 79 -8.96 10.65 -8.48
CA ASP A 79 -8.97 10.03 -9.82
C ASP A 79 -10.32 9.39 -10.14
N MET A 80 -10.97 8.79 -9.13
CA MET A 80 -12.25 8.10 -9.32
C MET A 80 -13.47 8.97 -9.02
N LEU A 81 -13.27 10.19 -8.52
CA LEU A 81 -14.35 11.11 -8.11
C LEU A 81 -15.38 10.43 -7.19
N ALA A 82 -14.90 9.57 -6.26
CA ALA A 82 -15.80 8.82 -5.40
C ALA A 82 -16.55 9.75 -4.43
N ASP A 83 -17.87 9.64 -4.40
CA ASP A 83 -18.73 10.39 -3.45
C ASP A 83 -18.66 9.81 -2.03
N ARG A 84 -18.26 8.53 -1.90
CA ARG A 84 -18.19 7.79 -0.64
C ARG A 84 -16.91 6.95 -0.57
N VAL A 85 -16.33 6.84 0.63
CA VAL A 85 -15.14 6.01 0.90
C VAL A 85 -15.47 5.02 2.02
N GLY A 86 -15.44 3.72 1.69
CA GLY A 86 -15.57 2.64 2.66
C GLY A 86 -14.37 2.55 3.60
N HIS A 87 -14.62 2.46 4.91
CA HIS A 87 -13.65 2.42 6.01
C HIS A 87 -12.79 3.67 6.18
N GLY A 88 -12.01 4.01 5.16
CA GLY A 88 -11.16 5.20 5.10
C GLY A 88 -10.07 5.29 6.16
N TYR A 89 -9.87 4.27 7.03
CA TYR A 89 -9.08 4.44 8.26
C TYR A 89 -7.61 4.84 8.04
N SER A 90 -7.03 4.45 6.91
CA SER A 90 -5.68 4.89 6.54
C SER A 90 -5.59 6.40 6.28
N ALA A 91 -6.70 7.06 5.91
CA ALA A 91 -6.76 8.50 5.74
C ALA A 91 -6.62 9.26 7.06
N ALA A 92 -7.02 8.67 8.19
CA ALA A 92 -6.95 9.31 9.51
C ALA A 92 -5.53 9.65 9.93
N GLY A 93 -4.52 8.92 9.45
CA GLY A 93 -3.10 9.22 9.70
C GLY A 93 -2.51 10.30 8.79
N ASN A 94 -3.27 10.85 7.85
CA ASN A 94 -2.76 11.77 6.83
C ASN A 94 -3.63 13.02 6.68
N SER A 95 -3.18 14.12 7.31
CA SER A 95 -3.87 15.42 7.30
C SER A 95 -4.15 15.98 5.90
N SER A 96 -3.30 15.70 4.91
CA SER A 96 -3.51 16.15 3.53
C SER A 96 -4.70 15.44 2.87
N VAL A 97 -4.90 14.15 3.18
CA VAL A 97 -6.03 13.37 2.69
C VAL A 97 -7.31 13.79 3.40
N LEU A 98 -7.26 14.06 4.71
CA LEU A 98 -8.41 14.57 5.47
C LEU A 98 -8.85 15.96 4.96
N ALA A 99 -7.90 16.84 4.68
CA ALA A 99 -8.18 18.14 4.08
C ALA A 99 -8.89 17.99 2.71
N LEU A 100 -8.41 17.07 1.87
CA LEU A 100 -8.99 16.78 0.57
C LEU A 100 -10.41 16.19 0.68
N LEU A 101 -10.64 15.22 1.58
CA LEU A 101 -11.96 14.64 1.85
C LEU A 101 -12.96 15.71 2.29
N ARG A 102 -12.53 16.64 3.15
CA ARG A 102 -13.34 17.77 3.61
C ARG A 102 -13.68 18.73 2.48
N GLU A 103 -12.68 19.13 1.70
CA GLU A 103 -12.84 20.06 0.58
C GLU A 103 -13.80 19.49 -0.47
N ARG A 104 -13.65 18.21 -0.80
CA ARG A 104 -14.47 17.50 -1.78
C ARG A 104 -15.80 17.00 -1.23
N ARG A 105 -16.07 17.18 0.08
CA ARG A 105 -17.27 16.72 0.78
C ARG A 105 -17.56 15.22 0.58
N VAL A 106 -16.51 14.41 0.49
CA VAL A 106 -16.62 12.96 0.34
C VAL A 106 -17.07 12.35 1.66
N HIS A 107 -18.09 11.49 1.61
CA HIS A 107 -18.65 10.87 2.80
C HIS A 107 -17.88 9.60 3.19
N VAL A 108 -17.39 9.51 4.42
CA VAL A 108 -16.64 8.33 4.90
C VAL A 108 -17.59 7.35 5.61
N GLU A 109 -17.55 6.08 5.21
CA GLU A 109 -18.33 5.01 5.87
C GLU A 109 -17.48 4.31 6.92
N ALA A 110 -17.63 4.74 8.17
CA ALA A 110 -16.94 4.13 9.29
C ALA A 110 -17.72 2.90 9.78
N ALA A 111 -17.07 1.75 9.85
CA ALA A 111 -17.56 0.54 10.51
C ALA A 111 -16.85 0.29 11.87
N PRO A 112 -17.38 0.79 13.00
CA PRO A 112 -16.68 0.76 14.29
C PRO A 112 -16.26 -0.64 14.74
N CYS A 113 -17.09 -1.67 14.53
CA CYS A 113 -16.76 -3.04 14.89
C CYS A 113 -15.55 -3.56 14.10
N SER A 114 -15.54 -3.33 12.77
CA SER A 114 -14.41 -3.66 11.89
C SER A 114 -13.14 -2.89 12.28
N ALA A 115 -13.28 -1.61 12.67
CA ALA A 115 -12.18 -0.79 13.16
C ALA A 115 -11.62 -1.28 14.50
N GLN A 116 -12.49 -1.65 15.45
CA GLN A 116 -12.11 -2.12 16.77
C GLN A 116 -11.30 -3.42 16.67
N ASN A 117 -11.75 -4.37 15.84
CA ASN A 117 -11.03 -5.62 15.59
C ASN A 117 -9.63 -5.41 14.99
N LYS A 118 -9.43 -4.29 14.29
CA LYS A 118 -8.15 -3.90 13.67
C LYS A 118 -7.34 -2.90 14.52
N GLY A 119 -7.83 -2.49 15.69
CA GLY A 119 -7.18 -1.48 16.53
C GLY A 119 -7.21 -0.05 15.96
N LEU A 120 -8.13 0.26 15.05
CA LEU A 120 -8.21 1.51 14.30
C LEU A 120 -9.37 2.42 14.75
N LEU A 121 -9.96 2.17 15.92
CA LEU A 121 -11.14 2.92 16.40
C LEU A 121 -10.85 4.43 16.58
N TRP A 122 -9.60 4.79 16.85
CA TRP A 122 -9.14 6.17 16.97
C TRP A 122 -9.39 7.01 15.71
N ALA A 123 -9.41 6.37 14.52
CA ALA A 123 -9.63 7.05 13.24
C ALA A 123 -11.01 7.73 13.17
N VAL A 124 -12.03 7.17 13.85
CA VAL A 124 -13.37 7.80 13.93
C VAL A 124 -13.31 9.11 14.71
N GLY A 125 -12.44 9.18 15.72
CA GLY A 125 -12.15 10.41 16.47
C GLY A 125 -11.54 11.49 15.57
N GLU A 126 -10.61 11.12 14.71
CA GLU A 126 -10.01 12.05 13.72
C GLU A 126 -11.04 12.59 12.74
N TYR A 127 -11.94 11.74 12.20
CA TYR A 127 -12.98 12.21 11.30
C TYR A 127 -13.87 13.28 11.95
N LYS A 128 -14.19 13.08 13.24
CA LYS A 128 -14.94 14.05 14.04
C LYS A 128 -14.13 15.33 14.28
N ALA A 129 -12.85 15.21 14.64
CA ALA A 129 -11.97 16.35 14.89
C ALA A 129 -11.79 17.24 13.64
N TRP A 130 -11.75 16.63 12.46
CA TRP A 130 -11.63 17.33 11.18
C TRP A 130 -12.96 17.84 10.60
N ASN A 131 -14.08 17.60 11.29
CA ASN A 131 -15.43 17.93 10.84
C ASN A 131 -15.74 17.36 9.44
N LEU A 132 -15.41 16.08 9.24
CA LEU A 132 -15.72 15.35 8.01
C LEU A 132 -17.18 14.89 7.98
N SER A 133 -17.71 14.73 6.76
CA SER A 133 -18.95 14.00 6.53
C SER A 133 -18.66 12.50 6.70
N PHE A 134 -19.16 11.87 7.76
CA PHE A 134 -19.02 10.43 7.95
C PHE A 134 -20.29 9.80 8.54
N GLY A 135 -20.50 8.51 8.23
CA GLY A 135 -21.61 7.70 8.69
C GLY A 135 -21.14 6.42 9.33
N LEU A 136 -21.97 5.84 10.20
CA LEU A 136 -21.70 4.54 10.82
C LEU A 136 -22.32 3.42 9.96
N ASN A 137 -21.56 2.36 9.70
CA ASN A 137 -21.97 1.19 8.94
C ASN A 137 -21.66 -0.10 9.73
N THR A 138 -22.42 -1.16 9.48
CA THR A 138 -22.22 -2.48 10.09
C THR A 138 -21.15 -3.31 9.40
N ASP A 139 -20.75 -2.96 8.17
CA ASP A 139 -19.87 -3.77 7.32
C ASP A 139 -20.56 -5.12 7.03
N ASP A 140 -20.05 -6.22 7.61
CA ASP A 140 -20.61 -7.57 7.49
C ASP A 140 -21.22 -8.03 8.84
N PRO A 141 -22.54 -7.85 9.06
CA PRO A 141 -23.18 -8.23 10.32
C PRO A 141 -23.26 -9.75 10.54
N SER A 142 -23.01 -10.56 9.51
CA SER A 142 -23.18 -12.02 9.56
C SER A 142 -22.04 -12.75 10.28
N SER A 143 -20.94 -12.09 10.67
CA SER A 143 -19.89 -12.75 11.46
C SER A 143 -20.35 -13.16 12.88
N ALA A 144 -21.60 -12.87 13.24
CA ALA A 144 -22.27 -13.26 14.47
C ALA A 144 -23.22 -14.46 14.32
N PHE A 145 -23.32 -15.09 13.13
CA PHE A 145 -24.14 -16.29 12.89
C PHE A 145 -23.33 -17.42 12.27
#